data_AF-A0A7S0HBB5-F1
#
_entry.id   AF-A0A7S0HBB5-F1
#
_cell.length_a   1.000
_cell.length_b   1.000
_cell.length_c   1.000
_cell.angle_alpha   90.00
_cell.angle_beta   90.00
_cell.angle_gamma   90.00
#
_symmetry.space_group_name_H-M   'P 1'
#
loop_
_entity.id
_entity.type
_entity.pdbx_description
1 polymer ?
#
loop_
_entity_poly.entity_id
_entity_poly.type
_entity_poly.pdbx_seq_one_letter_code
_entity_poly.pdbx_strand_id
1 'polypeptide(L)'
;KFVKRYEGKKMERARDLFEQALSKIPERERRAIFLMYAKFEEDFGLVKNTMSVYERACKEIAPEERYDLYIQYINKASEYFGITKTRPIYEDAMQHVPDSRIKDVA
;
A
#
# COMPACT_ATOMS: atom_id res chain seq x y z
N LYS A 1 17.32 9.68 -6.21
CA LYS A 1 18.13 9.82 -7.46
C LYS A 1 18.31 8.50 -8.24
N PHE A 2 17.97 7.31 -7.71
CA PHE A 2 18.13 6.02 -8.42
C PHE A 2 16.95 5.67 -9.34
N VAL A 3 15.71 5.79 -8.84
CA VAL A 3 14.48 5.46 -9.58
C VAL A 3 14.32 6.27 -10.87
N LYS A 4 14.47 7.60 -10.79
CA LYS A 4 14.42 8.52 -11.95
C LYS A 4 15.49 8.27 -13.01
N ARG A 5 16.59 7.57 -12.67
CA ARG A 5 17.74 7.39 -13.56
C ARG A 5 17.70 6.09 -14.36
N TYR A 6 16.82 5.16 -13.98
CA TYR A 6 16.76 3.83 -14.58
C TYR A 6 15.44 3.52 -15.31
N GLU A 7 14.50 4.48 -15.43
CA GLU A 7 13.31 4.44 -16.32
C GLU A 7 12.75 3.02 -16.59
N GLY A 8 12.49 2.24 -15.54
CA GLY A 8 11.92 0.90 -15.70
C GLY A 8 12.82 -0.20 -16.27
N LYS A 9 14.09 0.05 -16.64
CA LYS A 9 15.00 -1.00 -17.14
C LYS A 9 15.41 -2.05 -16.10
N LYS A 10 15.25 -1.78 -14.81
CA LYS A 10 15.58 -2.71 -13.71
C LYS A 10 14.53 -2.66 -12.59
N MET A 11 13.25 -2.81 -12.92
CA MET A 11 12.16 -2.80 -11.92
C MET A 11 12.33 -3.92 -10.89
N GLU A 12 12.67 -5.13 -11.31
CA GLU A 12 12.93 -6.26 -10.42
C GLU A 12 13.97 -5.92 -9.34
N ARG A 13 15.05 -5.24 -9.72
CA ARG A 13 16.09 -4.85 -8.76
C ARG A 13 15.63 -3.76 -7.80
N ALA A 14 14.72 -2.88 -8.22
CA ALA A 14 14.11 -1.90 -7.32
C ALA A 14 13.16 -2.58 -6.34
N ARG A 15 12.35 -3.55 -6.80
CA ARG A 15 11.49 -4.38 -5.94
C ARG A 15 12.31 -5.14 -4.91
N ASP A 16 13.40 -5.80 -5.32
CA ASP A 16 14.30 -6.50 -4.41
C ASP A 16 14.85 -5.58 -3.31
N LEU A 17 15.19 -4.33 -3.65
CA LEU A 17 15.66 -3.35 -2.66
C LEU A 17 14.56 -2.95 -1.67
N PHE A 18 13.30 -2.80 -2.13
CA PHE A 18 12.17 -2.55 -1.25
C PHE A 18 11.89 -3.74 -0.32
N GLU A 19 11.88 -4.96 -0.84
CA GLU A 19 11.68 -6.17 -0.03
C GLU A 19 12.82 -6.36 1.00
N GLN A 20 14.07 -6.07 0.62
CA GLN A 20 15.19 -6.08 1.57
C GLN A 20 15.08 -4.99 2.64
N ALA A 21 14.53 -3.83 2.30
CA ALA A 21 14.28 -2.77 3.27
C ALA A 21 13.17 -3.21 4.25
N LEU A 22 12.07 -3.74 3.75
CA LEU A 22 10.95 -4.23 4.56
C LEU A 22 11.37 -5.35 5.53
N SER A 23 12.29 -6.23 5.13
CA SER A 23 12.77 -7.31 6.01
C SER A 23 13.67 -6.85 7.16
N LYS A 24 14.33 -5.69 7.03
CA LYS A 24 15.31 -5.20 8.01
C LYS A 24 14.76 -4.13 8.95
N ILE A 25 13.67 -3.47 8.57
CA ILE A 25 13.16 -2.28 9.26
C ILE A 25 12.03 -2.65 10.23
N PRO A 26 11.98 -2.03 11.43
CA PRO A 26 10.89 -2.22 12.39
C PRO A 26 9.54 -1.71 11.87
N GLU A 27 8.43 -2.26 12.39
CA GLU A 27 7.06 -1.99 11.93
C GLU A 27 6.69 -0.51 11.80
N ARG A 28 7.17 0.33 12.72
CA ARG A 28 6.90 1.78 12.74
C ARG A 28 7.41 2.52 11.50
N GLU A 29 8.48 2.04 10.88
CA GLU A 29 9.09 2.67 9.72
C GLU A 29 8.70 1.97 8.41
N ARG A 30 8.11 0.77 8.48
CA ARG A 30 7.65 0.02 7.30
C ARG A 30 6.60 0.79 6.51
N ARG A 31 5.73 1.57 7.17
CA ARG A 31 4.72 2.39 6.50
C ARG A 31 5.32 3.31 5.43
N ALA A 32 6.37 4.05 5.77
CA ALA A 32 7.00 4.97 4.84
C ALA A 32 7.57 4.25 3.62
N ILE A 33 8.17 3.07 3.82
CA ILE A 33 8.71 2.23 2.76
C ILE A 33 7.59 1.69 1.86
N PHE A 34 6.50 1.19 2.44
CA PHE A 34 5.34 0.71 1.70
C PHE A 34 4.71 1.81 0.83
N LEU A 35 4.58 3.03 1.36
CA LEU A 35 4.07 4.17 0.58
C LEU A 35 5.01 4.55 -0.57
N MET A 36 6.33 4.53 -0.33
CA MET A 36 7.31 4.73 -1.40
C MET A 36 7.25 3.62 -2.44
N TYR A 37 7.04 2.37 -2.03
CA TYR A 37 6.94 1.22 -2.92
C TYR A 37 5.65 1.25 -3.75
N ALA A 38 4.51 1.56 -3.13
CA ALA A 38 3.25 1.74 -3.83
C ALA A 38 3.35 2.83 -4.89
N LYS A 39 3.92 4.00 -4.53
CA LYS A 39 4.17 5.09 -5.49
C LYS A 39 5.12 4.69 -6.63
N PHE A 40 6.14 3.89 -6.33
CA PHE A 40 7.03 3.35 -7.37
C PHE A 40 6.28 2.44 -8.35
N GLU A 41 5.41 1.55 -7.87
CA GLU A 41 4.57 0.71 -8.74
C GLU A 41 3.49 1.53 -9.47
N GLU A 42 3.00 2.63 -8.91
CA GLU A 42 2.10 3.55 -9.62
C GLU A 42 2.80 4.26 -10.78
N ASP A 43 4.00 4.79 -10.55
CA ASP A 43 4.73 5.59 -11.53
C ASP A 43 5.33 4.73 -12.65
N PHE A 44 5.76 3.50 -12.34
CA PHE A 44 6.54 2.66 -13.27
C PHE A 44 6.00 1.24 -13.45
N GLY A 45 5.16 0.76 -12.54
CA GLY A 45 4.69 -0.61 -12.49
C GLY A 45 3.29 -0.80 -13.05
N LEU A 46 2.60 -1.81 -12.51
CA LEU A 46 1.21 -2.11 -12.85
C LEU A 46 0.32 -1.77 -11.66
N VAL A 47 -0.87 -1.24 -11.95
CA VAL A 47 -1.90 -0.96 -10.92
C VAL A 47 -2.16 -2.18 -10.03
N LYS A 48 -2.17 -3.40 -10.61
CA LYS A 48 -2.35 -4.65 -9.85
C LYS A 48 -1.27 -4.84 -8.77
N ASN A 49 -0.02 -4.46 -9.07
CA ASN A 49 1.08 -4.56 -8.11
C ASN A 49 0.91 -3.50 -7.02
N THR A 50 0.56 -2.26 -7.39
CA THR A 50 0.24 -1.20 -6.43
C THR A 50 -0.80 -1.67 -5.40
N MET A 51 -1.89 -2.28 -5.87
CA MET A 51 -2.93 -2.80 -4.98
C MET A 51 -2.40 -3.91 -4.07
N SER A 52 -1.56 -4.81 -4.59
CA SER A 52 -0.93 -5.87 -3.79
C SER A 52 0.03 -5.32 -2.73
N VAL A 53 0.76 -4.23 -3.02
CA VAL A 53 1.60 -3.55 -2.03
C VAL A 53 0.75 -2.93 -0.92
N TYR A 54 -0.35 -2.27 -1.25
CA TYR A 54 -1.28 -1.72 -0.25
C TYR A 54 -1.91 -2.82 0.62
N GLU A 55 -2.36 -3.93 0.01
CA GLU A 55 -2.93 -5.06 0.75
C GLU A 55 -1.92 -5.68 1.73
N ARG A 56 -0.66 -5.87 1.30
CA ARG A 56 0.41 -6.34 2.19
C ARG A 56 0.70 -5.35 3.30
N ALA A 57 0.77 -4.07 2.98
CA ALA A 57 1.00 -3.01 3.95
C ALA A 57 -0.09 -2.98 5.03
N CYS A 58 -1.37 -3.19 4.69
CA CYS A 58 -2.44 -3.32 5.69
C CYS A 58 -2.20 -4.47 6.68
N LYS A 59 -1.59 -5.57 6.25
CA LYS A 59 -1.35 -6.76 7.09
C LYS A 59 -0.10 -6.61 7.97
N GLU A 60 0.94 -5.97 7.45
CA GLU A 60 2.26 -5.88 8.12
C GLU A 60 2.44 -4.64 9.01
N ILE A 61 1.58 -3.61 8.87
CA ILE A 61 1.63 -2.38 9.68
C ILE A 61 0.82 -2.55 10.98
N ALA A 62 1.17 -1.77 12.02
CA ALA A 62 0.47 -1.76 13.30
C ALA A 62 -1.00 -1.29 13.16
N PRO A 63 -1.95 -1.84 13.94
CA PRO A 63 -3.38 -1.53 13.82
C PRO A 63 -3.74 -0.04 13.92
N GLU A 64 -2.95 0.73 14.67
CA GLU A 64 -3.14 2.18 14.85
C GLU A 64 -2.97 2.97 13.55
N GLU A 65 -2.05 2.53 12.66
CA GLU A 65 -1.77 3.19 11.39
C GLU A 65 -2.50 2.55 10.19
N ARG A 66 -3.14 1.38 10.38
CA ARG A 66 -3.87 0.67 9.31
C ARG A 66 -5.03 1.50 8.75
N TYR A 67 -5.73 2.24 9.61
CA TYR A 67 -6.89 3.05 9.21
C TYR A 67 -6.54 4.04 8.09
N ASP A 68 -5.50 4.86 8.29
CA ASP A 68 -5.06 5.83 7.29
C ASP A 68 -4.64 5.16 5.98
N LEU A 69 -4.05 3.95 6.08
CA LEU A 69 -3.61 3.18 4.94
C LEU A 69 -4.78 2.61 4.13
N TYR A 70 -5.81 2.08 4.80
CA TYR A 70 -7.03 1.60 4.15
C TYR A 70 -7.75 2.73 3.42
N ILE A 71 -7.83 3.94 4.00
CA ILE A 71 -8.41 5.10 3.31
C ILE A 71 -7.64 5.43 2.03
N GLN A 72 -6.30 5.46 2.09
CA GLN A 72 -5.49 5.67 0.89
C GLN A 72 -5.70 4.55 -0.13
N TYR A 73 -5.73 3.30 0.31
CA TYR A 73 -5.93 2.15 -0.56
C TYR A 73 -7.29 2.20 -1.27
N ILE A 74 -8.36 2.54 -0.54
CA ILE A 74 -9.72 2.70 -1.08
C ILE A 74 -9.78 3.84 -2.10
N ASN A 75 -9.20 5.00 -1.77
CA ASN A 75 -9.16 6.14 -2.68
C ASN A 75 -8.45 5.78 -3.98
N LYS A 76 -7.30 5.10 -3.89
CA LYS A 76 -6.56 4.61 -5.05
C LYS A 76 -7.33 3.55 -5.83
N ALA A 77 -7.92 2.56 -5.16
CA ALA A 77 -8.74 1.56 -5.83
C ALA A 77 -9.95 2.17 -6.55
N SER A 78 -10.57 3.21 -5.97
CA SER A 78 -11.65 3.97 -6.59
C SER A 78 -11.17 4.73 -7.82
N GLU A 79 -9.99 5.34 -7.77
CA GLU A 79 -9.39 6.07 -8.89
C GLU A 79 -9.10 5.15 -10.09
N TYR A 80 -8.56 3.95 -9.83
CA TYR A 80 -8.16 3.04 -10.90
C TYR A 80 -9.27 2.10 -11.40
N PHE A 81 -10.14 1.62 -10.51
CA PHE A 81 -11.13 0.58 -10.82
C PHE A 81 -12.58 1.04 -10.65
N GLY A 82 -12.81 2.26 -10.14
CA GLY A 82 -14.12 2.77 -9.79
C GLY A 82 -14.67 2.23 -8.47
N ILE A 83 -15.74 2.85 -7.99
CA ILE A 83 -16.30 2.60 -6.66
C ILE A 83 -16.79 1.15 -6.48
N THR A 84 -17.16 0.46 -7.56
CA THR A 84 -17.71 -0.91 -7.51
C THR A 84 -16.71 -1.94 -7.02
N LYS A 85 -15.41 -1.71 -7.20
CA LYS A 85 -14.32 -2.61 -6.76
C LYS A 85 -13.78 -2.27 -5.38
N THR A 86 -14.23 -1.18 -4.76
CA THR A 86 -13.77 -0.77 -3.43
C THR A 86 -14.47 -1.49 -2.28
N ARG A 87 -15.69 -2.01 -2.51
CA ARG A 87 -16.48 -2.75 -1.51
C ARG A 87 -15.70 -3.84 -0.75
N PRO A 88 -15.01 -4.79 -1.41
CA PRO A 88 -14.26 -5.81 -0.68
C PRO A 88 -13.12 -5.23 0.18
N ILE A 89 -12.58 -4.06 -0.20
CA ILE A 89 -11.54 -3.38 0.57
C ILE A 89 -12.14 -2.74 1.84
N TYR A 90 -13.34 -2.17 1.73
CA TYR A 90 -14.08 -1.68 2.91
C TYR A 90 -14.40 -2.80 3.89
N GLU A 91 -14.89 -3.93 3.39
CA GLU A 91 -15.22 -5.10 4.23
C GLU A 91 -13.97 -5.63 4.97
N ASP A 92 -12.82 -5.70 4.28
CA ASP A 92 -11.53 -6.06 4.87
C ASP A 92 -11.05 -5.03 5.91
N ALA A 93 -11.20 -3.73 5.62
CA ALA A 93 -10.86 -2.66 6.54
C ALA A 93 -11.64 -2.75 7.86
N MET A 94 -12.94 -3.04 7.80
CA MET A 94 -13.79 -3.19 8.99
C MET A 94 -13.34 -4.35 9.89
N GLN A 95 -12.77 -5.41 9.33
CA GLN A 95 -12.29 -6.56 10.10
C GLN A 95 -10.94 -6.28 10.78
N HIS A 96 -10.12 -5.40 10.21
CA HIS A 96 -8.73 -5.19 10.61
C HIS A 96 -8.45 -3.85 11.32
N VAL A 97 -9.41 -2.93 11.33
CA VAL A 97 -9.35 -1.65 12.02
C VAL A 97 -10.10 -1.75 13.37
N PRO A 98 -9.55 -1.25 14.48
CA PRO A 98 -10.25 -1.27 15.77
C PRO A 98 -11.55 -0.46 15.74
N ASP A 99 -12.60 -0.98 16.41
CA ASP A 99 -13.98 -0.45 16.45
C ASP A 99 -14.11 1.06 16.67
N SER A 100 -13.15 1.66 17.37
CA SER A 100 -13.10 3.10 17.62
C SER A 100 -12.98 3.95 16.35
N ARG A 101 -12.48 3.38 15.24
CA ARG A 101 -12.25 4.07 13.95
C ARG A 101 -13.18 3.57 12.83
N ILE A 102 -13.94 2.49 13.06
CA ILE A 102 -14.82 1.88 12.06
C ILE A 102 -15.94 2.84 11.61
N LYS A 103 -16.41 3.71 12.51
CA LYS A 103 -17.48 4.69 12.21
C LYS A 103 -17.12 5.70 11.11
N ASP A 104 -15.83 5.91 10.88
CA ASP A 104 -15.33 6.86 9.87
C ASP A 104 -15.02 6.16 8.52
N VAL A 105 -15.16 4.83 8.45
CA VAL A 105 -14.93 4.01 7.25
C VAL A 105 -16.23 3.67 6.51
N ALA A 106 -17.38 3.73 7.21
CA ALA A 106 -18.72 3.39 6.68
C ALA A 106 -19.47 4.62 6.15
#